data_AF-A0A962CVI1-F1
#
_entry.id   AF-A0A962CVI1-F1
#
_cell.length_a   1.000
_cell.length_b   1.000
_cell.length_c   1.000
_cell.angle_alpha   90.00
_cell.angle_beta   90.00
_cell.angle_gamma   90.00
#
_symmetry.space_group_name_H-M   'P 1'
#
loop_
_entity.id
_entity.type
_entity.pdbx_description
1 polymer ?
#
loop_
_entity_poly.entity_id
_entity_poly.type
_entity_poly.pdbx_seq_one_letter_code
_entity_poly.pdbx_strand_id
1 'polypeptide(L)'
;MRKILFILFLTVFAQNSIAQAVYGVFTPTPNVGEKQIGTVDPSNGDITLLGTSPVETGSLAMTTGATALNVTDNYSYFIGRDSLNVDKIYTIDLTNGNNIVGSPALLQVGYTTSTNFGIWYNDVTDTLYALFLIGGTNAELVTINPTTGAVTTIMADVTNGEGVDSLASGLLTGDQNNDRIFAFIN
;
A
#
# COMPACT_ATOMS: atom_id res chain seq x y z
N MET A 1 21.93 -64.98 12.57
CA MET A 1 20.84 -64.13 13.10
C MET A 1 21.19 -62.67 12.88
N ARG A 2 20.66 -62.03 11.83
CA ARG A 2 20.86 -60.60 11.54
C ARG A 2 19.62 -59.84 12.01
N LYS A 3 19.74 -59.03 13.06
CA LYS A 3 18.70 -58.08 13.47
C LYS A 3 18.87 -56.83 12.60
N ILE A 4 17.93 -56.62 11.68
CA ILE A 4 17.82 -55.40 10.89
C ILE A 4 17.21 -54.34 11.81
N LEU A 5 18.02 -53.32 12.15
CA LEU A 5 17.60 -52.16 12.90
C LEU A 5 16.87 -51.21 11.93
N PHE A 6 15.55 -51.15 12.01
CA PHE A 6 14.74 -50.16 11.29
C PHE A 6 14.86 -48.82 12.03
N ILE A 7 15.66 -47.90 11.50
CA ILE A 7 15.69 -46.51 11.96
C ILE A 7 14.56 -45.79 11.23
N LEU A 8 13.47 -45.52 11.94
CA LEU A 8 12.37 -44.69 11.48
C LEU A 8 12.79 -43.21 11.62
N PHE A 9 13.23 -42.59 10.52
CA PHE A 9 13.41 -41.13 10.45
C PHE A 9 12.03 -40.48 10.40
N LEU A 10 11.50 -40.08 11.56
CA LEU A 10 10.34 -39.21 11.64
C LEU A 10 10.82 -37.77 11.42
N THR A 11 10.85 -37.31 10.17
CA THR A 11 11.04 -35.89 9.87
C THR A 11 9.78 -35.15 10.28
N VAL A 12 9.83 -34.51 11.45
CA VAL A 12 8.86 -33.49 11.85
C VAL A 12 9.08 -32.31 10.91
N PHE A 13 8.27 -32.21 9.86
CA PHE A 13 8.11 -30.95 9.15
C PHE A 13 7.44 -30.00 10.15
N ALA A 14 8.23 -29.23 10.90
CA ALA A 14 7.72 -28.02 11.52
C ALA A 14 7.14 -27.20 10.38
N GLN A 15 5.84 -26.92 10.42
CA GLN A 15 5.25 -25.88 9.60
C GLN A 15 6.03 -24.62 9.94
N ASN A 16 6.97 -24.24 9.08
CA ASN A 16 7.41 -22.85 8.99
C ASN A 16 6.18 -22.09 8.48
N SER A 17 5.24 -21.81 9.38
CA SER A 17 4.31 -20.72 9.19
C SER A 17 5.20 -19.49 9.04
N ILE A 18 5.43 -19.07 7.80
CA ILE A 18 5.99 -17.75 7.54
C ILE A 18 4.94 -16.82 8.13
N ALA A 19 5.13 -16.40 9.38
CA ALA A 19 4.31 -15.39 10.02
C ALA A 19 4.70 -14.06 9.37
N GLN A 20 4.24 -13.88 8.13
CA GLN A 20 4.42 -12.63 7.42
C GLN A 20 3.53 -11.61 8.11
N ALA A 21 4.12 -10.54 8.61
CA ALA A 21 3.38 -9.48 9.27
C ALA A 21 2.39 -8.88 8.26
N VAL A 22 1.10 -8.84 8.64
CA VAL A 22 0.07 -8.18 7.86
C VAL A 22 -0.06 -6.76 8.39
N TYR A 23 0.41 -5.77 7.65
CA TYR A 23 0.31 -4.37 8.06
C TYR A 23 -1.06 -3.79 7.73
N GLY A 24 -1.50 -2.84 8.54
CA GLY A 24 -2.76 -2.14 8.31
C GLY A 24 -2.82 -0.76 8.96
N VAL A 25 -3.82 0.01 8.54
CA VAL A 25 -4.19 1.29 9.15
C VAL A 25 -5.43 1.05 10.02
N PHE A 26 -5.31 1.32 11.32
CA PHE A 26 -6.31 1.01 12.33
C PHE A 26 -6.82 2.27 13.01
N THR A 27 -8.05 2.21 13.53
CA THR A 27 -8.59 3.23 14.44
C THR A 27 -8.47 2.70 15.87
N PRO A 28 -7.49 3.17 16.66
CA PRO A 28 -7.32 2.71 18.03
C PRO A 28 -8.49 3.14 18.92
N THR A 29 -8.88 2.31 19.88
CA THR A 29 -9.76 2.70 20.99
C THR A 29 -8.91 3.19 22.17
N PRO A 30 -9.23 4.32 22.84
CA PRO A 30 -10.46 5.13 22.73
C PRO A 30 -10.42 6.27 21.70
N ASN A 31 -9.33 6.43 20.94
CA ASN A 31 -9.12 7.60 20.07
C ASN A 31 -9.89 7.49 18.74
N VAL A 32 -11.21 7.50 18.83
CA VAL A 32 -12.10 7.45 17.67
C VAL A 32 -11.80 8.62 16.73
N GLY A 33 -11.39 8.30 15.50
CA GLY A 33 -11.03 9.28 14.47
C GLY A 33 -9.58 9.13 14.04
N GLU A 34 -8.66 8.98 15.00
CA GLU A 34 -7.25 8.81 14.74
C GLU A 34 -6.95 7.56 13.90
N LYS A 35 -5.84 7.59 13.17
CA LYS A 35 -5.33 6.42 12.46
C LYS A 35 -3.94 6.08 12.92
N GLN A 36 -3.69 4.80 13.15
CA GLN A 36 -2.41 4.27 13.56
C GLN A 36 -2.04 3.05 12.74
N ILE A 37 -0.74 2.83 12.58
CA ILE A 37 -0.22 1.68 11.85
C ILE A 37 -0.03 0.56 12.84
N GLY A 38 -0.43 -0.63 12.43
CA GLY A 38 -0.29 -1.84 13.22
C GLY A 38 0.03 -3.04 12.35
N THR A 39 0.19 -4.16 13.02
CA THR A 39 0.29 -5.49 12.44
C THR A 39 -0.89 -6.33 12.90
N VAL A 40 -1.37 -7.20 12.03
CA VAL A 40 -2.32 -8.28 12.37
C VAL A 40 -1.52 -9.57 12.44
N ASP A 41 -1.64 -10.29 13.55
CA ASP A 41 -1.13 -11.64 13.65
C ASP A 41 -2.02 -12.56 12.78
N PRO A 42 -1.47 -13.18 11.72
CA PRO A 42 -2.27 -13.99 10.81
C PRO A 42 -2.81 -15.29 11.45
N SER A 43 -2.29 -15.70 12.61
CA SER A 43 -2.70 -16.92 13.29
C SER A 43 -3.96 -16.75 14.15
N ASN A 44 -4.20 -15.55 14.67
CA ASN A 44 -5.30 -15.30 15.60
C ASN A 44 -6.07 -13.97 15.35
N GLY A 45 -5.57 -13.10 14.47
CA GLY A 45 -6.19 -11.82 14.14
C GLY A 45 -5.89 -10.69 15.12
N ASP A 46 -5.00 -10.89 16.10
CA ASP A 46 -4.65 -9.87 17.08
C ASP A 46 -3.95 -8.68 16.41
N ILE A 47 -4.32 -7.46 16.81
CA ILE A 47 -3.74 -6.23 16.29
C ILE A 47 -2.71 -5.69 17.27
N THR A 48 -1.48 -5.48 16.81
CA THR A 48 -0.42 -4.80 17.55
C THR A 48 -0.04 -3.50 16.86
N LEU A 49 -0.19 -2.36 17.54
CA LEU A 49 0.16 -1.05 17.01
C LEU A 49 1.69 -0.84 17.04
N LEU A 50 2.23 -0.22 15.99
CA LEU A 50 3.68 -0.03 15.82
C LEU A 50 4.22 1.23 16.50
N GLY A 51 3.34 2.10 17.01
CA GLY A 51 3.71 3.34 17.67
C GLY A 51 2.56 3.91 18.51
N THR A 52 2.85 4.99 19.25
CA THR A 52 1.87 5.68 20.10
C THR A 52 1.28 6.93 19.45
N SER A 53 1.90 7.44 18.38
CA SER A 53 1.43 8.62 17.66
C SER A 53 0.51 8.20 16.51
N PRO A 54 -0.55 8.97 16.23
CA PRO A 54 -1.35 8.74 15.04
C PRO A 54 -0.65 9.24 13.77
N VAL A 55 -0.86 8.55 12.65
CA VAL A 55 -0.47 9.03 11.31
C VAL A 55 -1.36 10.19 10.85
N GLU A 56 -2.58 10.26 11.37
CA GLU A 56 -3.50 11.38 11.19
C GLU A 56 -4.35 11.56 12.46
N THR A 57 -4.45 12.79 12.94
CA THR A 57 -5.11 13.14 14.22
C THR A 57 -6.62 13.27 14.12
N GLY A 58 -7.16 13.27 12.90
CA GLY A 58 -8.58 13.33 12.62
C GLY A 58 -9.02 12.21 11.67
N SER A 59 -10.26 12.34 11.18
CA SER A 59 -10.77 11.44 10.15
C SER A 59 -9.80 11.36 8.96
N LEU A 60 -9.57 10.15 8.50
CA LEU A 60 -8.79 9.86 7.31
C LEU A 60 -9.65 9.00 6.40
N ALA A 61 -10.03 9.55 5.26
CA ALA A 61 -10.66 8.77 4.20
C ALA A 61 -9.57 8.17 3.32
N MET A 62 -9.72 6.89 2.99
CA MET A 62 -8.80 6.15 2.14
C MET A 62 -9.61 5.35 1.13
N THR A 63 -9.03 5.16 -0.05
CA THR A 63 -9.60 4.29 -1.07
C THR A 63 -9.00 2.89 -0.94
N THR A 64 -9.82 1.86 -1.14
CA THR A 64 -9.36 0.45 -1.07
C THR A 64 -8.27 0.18 -2.12
N GLY A 65 -7.22 -0.56 -1.76
CA GLY A 65 -6.16 -0.91 -2.72
C GLY A 65 -5.22 0.24 -3.12
N ALA A 66 -5.29 1.39 -2.43
CA ALA A 66 -4.40 2.54 -2.62
C ALA A 66 -3.16 2.46 -1.69
N THR A 67 -2.55 1.29 -1.57
CA THR A 67 -1.37 1.05 -0.71
C THR A 67 -0.24 0.41 -1.49
N ALA A 68 1.00 0.86 -1.29
CA ALA A 68 2.20 0.23 -1.82
C ALA A 68 3.20 -0.06 -0.68
N LEU A 69 4.10 -1.00 -0.91
CA LEU A 69 5.19 -1.35 0.01
C LEU A 69 6.54 -1.11 -0.69
N ASN A 70 7.44 -0.46 0.03
CA ASN A 70 8.88 -0.51 -0.22
C ASN A 70 9.44 -1.54 0.75
N VAL A 71 9.79 -2.71 0.23
CA VAL A 71 10.25 -3.83 1.06
C VAL A 71 11.68 -3.58 1.52
N THR A 72 12.49 -2.89 0.71
CA THR A 72 13.91 -2.65 0.97
C THR A 72 14.13 -1.76 2.19
N ASP A 73 13.38 -0.66 2.26
CA ASP A 73 13.50 0.35 3.33
C ASP A 73 12.45 0.17 4.44
N ASN A 74 11.59 -0.84 4.33
CA ASN A 74 10.52 -1.13 5.27
C ASN A 74 9.50 0.02 5.38
N TYR A 75 9.09 0.58 4.24
CA TYR A 75 8.10 1.66 4.16
C TYR A 75 6.78 1.21 3.53
N SER A 76 5.71 1.90 3.91
CA SER A 76 4.42 1.82 3.23
C SER A 76 4.01 3.18 2.69
N TYR A 77 3.44 3.20 1.49
CA TYR A 77 2.84 4.38 0.89
C TYR A 77 1.34 4.20 0.81
N PHE A 78 0.58 5.26 1.06
CA PHE A 78 -0.85 5.28 0.73
C PHE A 78 -1.35 6.69 0.49
N ILE A 79 -2.41 6.80 -0.31
CA ILE A 79 -3.10 8.06 -0.55
C ILE A 79 -4.31 8.13 0.39
N GLY A 80 -4.48 9.27 1.04
CA GLY A 80 -5.62 9.54 1.91
C GLY A 80 -6.03 10.99 1.92
N ARG A 81 -7.25 11.24 2.39
CA ARG A 81 -7.83 12.57 2.57
C ARG A 81 -8.06 12.83 4.04
N ASP A 82 -7.49 13.91 4.55
CA ASP A 82 -7.58 14.28 5.96
C ASP A 82 -8.94 14.91 6.33
N SER A 83 -9.08 15.31 7.59
CA SER A 83 -10.27 15.95 8.14
C SER A 83 -10.56 17.34 7.56
N LEU A 84 -9.59 17.95 6.88
CA LEU A 84 -9.70 19.24 6.19
C LEU A 84 -10.04 19.07 4.70
N ASN A 85 -10.33 17.84 4.25
CA ASN A 85 -10.55 17.47 2.85
C ASN A 85 -9.33 17.70 1.94
N VAL A 86 -8.13 17.57 2.49
CA VAL A 86 -6.89 17.69 1.75
C VAL A 86 -6.36 16.30 1.39
N ASP A 87 -6.20 16.04 0.10
CA ASP A 87 -5.62 14.80 -0.43
C ASP A 87 -4.09 14.82 -0.27
N LYS A 88 -3.53 13.75 0.31
CA LYS A 88 -2.10 13.63 0.64
C LYS A 88 -1.57 12.24 0.29
N ILE A 89 -0.25 12.18 0.07
CA ILE A 89 0.52 10.93 0.07
C ILE A 89 1.20 10.77 1.44
N TYR A 90 0.95 9.62 2.07
CA TYR A 90 1.53 9.23 3.34
C TYR A 90 2.67 8.25 3.09
N THR A 91 3.81 8.48 3.72
CA THR A 91 4.97 7.58 3.67
C THR A 91 5.32 7.16 5.09
N ILE A 92 5.09 5.89 5.38
CA ILE A 92 5.12 5.35 6.74
C ILE A 92 6.34 4.46 6.94
N ASP A 93 7.07 4.68 8.02
CA ASP A 93 8.06 3.74 8.54
C ASP A 93 7.36 2.57 9.26
N LEU A 94 7.47 1.37 8.71
CA LEU A 94 6.84 0.17 9.28
C LEU A 94 7.60 -0.39 10.49
N THR A 95 8.68 0.26 10.92
CA THR A 95 9.38 -0.05 12.18
C THR A 95 8.69 0.58 13.38
N ASN A 96 8.09 1.76 13.20
CA ASN A 96 7.53 2.57 14.30
C ASN A 96 6.14 3.17 14.00
N GLY A 97 5.60 2.94 12.81
CA GLY A 97 4.28 3.41 12.40
C GLY A 97 4.16 4.92 12.16
N ASN A 98 5.26 5.68 12.13
CA ASN A 98 5.25 7.13 11.92
C ASN A 98 5.48 7.52 10.47
N ASN A 99 5.13 8.76 10.13
CA ASN A 99 5.44 9.32 8.81
C ASN A 99 6.91 9.74 8.72
N ILE A 100 7.66 9.27 7.71
CA ILE A 100 9.11 9.50 7.61
C ILE A 100 9.47 10.95 7.30
N VAL A 101 8.59 11.68 6.60
CA VAL A 101 8.82 13.08 6.20
C VAL A 101 8.31 14.07 7.24
N GLY A 102 7.90 13.59 8.42
CA GLY A 102 7.36 14.37 9.53
C GLY A 102 5.92 14.84 9.32
N SER A 103 5.54 15.15 8.07
CA SER A 103 4.17 15.41 7.64
C SER A 103 3.91 14.74 6.28
N PRO A 104 2.71 14.18 6.04
CA PRO A 104 2.33 13.70 4.71
C PRO A 104 2.38 14.83 3.69
N ALA A 105 2.81 14.52 2.46
CA ALA A 105 2.95 15.50 1.40
C ALA A 105 1.60 15.75 0.70
N LEU A 106 1.34 17.00 0.33
CA LEU A 106 0.12 17.37 -0.39
C LEU A 106 0.14 16.76 -1.79
N LEU A 107 -0.91 16.04 -2.16
CA LEU A 107 -1.03 15.50 -3.49
C LEU A 107 -1.29 16.64 -4.49
N GLN A 108 -0.66 16.57 -5.66
CA GLN A 108 -0.86 17.57 -6.71
C GLN A 108 -2.35 17.74 -7.08
N VAL A 109 -2.78 18.99 -7.27
CA VAL A 109 -4.15 19.34 -7.65
C VAL A 109 -4.59 18.56 -8.91
N GLY A 110 -5.80 18.02 -8.85
CA GLY A 110 -6.38 17.17 -9.91
C GLY A 110 -6.23 15.67 -9.65
N TYR A 111 -5.27 15.27 -8.81
CA TYR A 111 -5.07 13.90 -8.36
C TYR A 111 -5.62 13.78 -6.94
N THR A 112 -6.54 12.86 -6.70
CA THR A 112 -7.28 12.79 -5.43
C THR A 112 -7.42 11.36 -4.94
N THR A 113 -7.70 11.19 -3.65
CA THR A 113 -8.04 9.89 -3.06
C THR A 113 -9.21 9.25 -3.81
N SER A 114 -10.23 10.03 -4.18
CA SER A 114 -11.44 9.55 -4.86
C SER A 114 -11.22 9.13 -6.32
N THR A 115 -10.14 9.59 -6.94
CA THR A 115 -9.78 9.24 -8.31
C THR A 115 -8.65 8.21 -8.37
N ASN A 116 -8.08 7.80 -7.23
CA ASN A 116 -7.00 6.82 -7.22
C ASN A 116 -7.52 5.38 -7.31
N PHE A 117 -7.04 4.65 -8.33
CA PHE A 117 -7.40 3.25 -8.57
C PHE A 117 -6.30 2.27 -8.16
N GLY A 118 -5.17 2.77 -7.67
CA GLY A 118 -4.11 1.94 -7.12
C GLY A 118 -2.78 2.68 -7.14
N ILE A 119 -1.87 2.20 -6.31
CA ILE A 119 -0.47 2.61 -6.32
C ILE A 119 0.41 1.37 -6.20
N TRP A 120 1.60 1.44 -6.76
CA TRP A 120 2.60 0.37 -6.70
C TRP A 120 3.98 0.99 -6.64
N TYR A 121 4.85 0.43 -5.81
CA TYR A 121 6.22 0.92 -5.66
C TYR A 121 7.20 -0.10 -6.24
N ASN A 122 8.15 0.39 -7.03
CA ASN A 122 9.23 -0.39 -7.60
C ASN A 122 10.51 -0.15 -6.78
N ASP A 123 10.91 -1.14 -5.99
CA ASP A 123 12.14 -1.10 -5.18
C ASP A 123 13.42 -0.95 -6.04
N VAL A 124 13.41 -1.41 -7.30
CA VAL A 124 14.61 -1.39 -8.16
C VAL A 124 14.86 0.00 -8.73
N THR A 125 13.80 0.73 -9.08
CA THR A 125 13.89 2.04 -9.73
C THR A 125 13.57 3.20 -8.79
N ASP A 126 13.28 2.91 -7.52
CA ASP A 126 12.82 3.90 -6.52
C ASP A 126 11.66 4.76 -7.08
N THR A 127 10.65 4.09 -7.63
CA THR A 127 9.54 4.76 -8.33
C THR A 127 8.20 4.33 -7.77
N LEU A 128 7.40 5.31 -7.32
CA LEU A 128 6.02 5.12 -6.94
C LEU A 128 5.11 5.41 -8.14
N TYR A 129 4.52 4.36 -8.69
CA TYR A 129 3.52 4.43 -9.76
C TYR A 129 2.12 4.54 -9.18
N ALA A 130 1.23 5.21 -9.91
CA ALA A 130 -0.17 5.33 -9.55
C ALA A 130 -1.07 5.32 -10.79
N LEU A 131 -2.29 4.82 -10.61
CA LEU A 131 -3.35 4.86 -11.61
C LEU A 131 -4.44 5.81 -11.11
N PHE A 132 -4.78 6.81 -11.91
CA PHE A 132 -5.84 7.76 -11.58
C PHE A 132 -6.89 7.87 -12.66
N LEU A 133 -8.15 8.00 -12.26
CA LEU A 133 -9.24 8.38 -13.14
C LEU A 133 -9.33 9.91 -13.25
N ILE A 134 -8.96 10.46 -14.39
CA ILE A 134 -9.00 11.90 -14.67
C ILE A 134 -10.14 12.23 -15.63
N GLY A 135 -10.86 13.31 -15.35
CA GLY A 135 -12.02 13.72 -16.16
C GLY A 135 -13.20 12.74 -16.15
N GLY A 136 -13.19 11.74 -15.25
CA GLY A 136 -14.27 10.78 -15.07
C GLY A 136 -14.31 9.63 -16.08
N THR A 137 -13.41 9.60 -17.07
CA THR A 137 -13.38 8.56 -18.12
C THR A 137 -11.97 8.06 -18.41
N ASN A 138 -10.94 8.91 -18.34
CA ASN A 138 -9.59 8.54 -18.75
C ASN A 138 -8.80 8.02 -17.55
N ALA A 139 -8.17 6.86 -17.68
CA ALA A 139 -7.21 6.40 -16.70
C ALA A 139 -5.80 6.85 -17.08
N GLU A 140 -5.15 7.60 -16.19
CA GLU A 140 -3.77 8.05 -16.33
C GLU A 140 -2.82 7.16 -15.50
N LEU A 141 -1.75 6.69 -16.13
CA LEU A 141 -0.60 6.13 -15.43
C LEU A 141 0.41 7.23 -15.16
N VAL A 142 0.77 7.40 -13.89
CA VAL A 142 1.64 8.47 -13.42
C VAL A 142 2.71 7.94 -12.47
N THR A 143 3.76 8.72 -12.25
CA THR A 143 4.62 8.59 -11.07
C THR A 143 4.29 9.67 -10.05
N ILE A 144 4.49 9.36 -8.77
CA ILE A 144 4.34 10.29 -7.65
C ILE A 144 5.69 10.42 -6.95
N ASN A 145 6.13 11.65 -6.68
CA ASN A 145 7.19 11.88 -5.71
C ASN A 145 6.60 11.81 -4.29
N PRO A 146 6.91 10.79 -3.46
CA PRO A 146 6.27 10.62 -2.15
C PRO A 146 6.65 11.70 -1.13
N THR A 147 7.74 12.44 -1.37
CA THR A 147 8.23 13.52 -0.49
C THR A 147 7.52 14.84 -0.78
N THR A 148 7.20 15.12 -2.05
CA THR A 148 6.62 16.41 -2.46
C THR A 148 5.16 16.31 -2.89
N GLY A 149 4.67 15.10 -3.16
CA GLY A 149 3.35 14.83 -3.76
C GLY A 149 3.21 15.28 -5.22
N ALA A 150 4.31 15.68 -5.87
CA ALA A 150 4.33 16.04 -7.28
C ALA A 150 4.04 14.81 -8.15
N VAL A 151 3.23 15.00 -9.19
CA VAL A 151 2.79 13.94 -10.10
C VAL A 151 3.35 14.17 -11.50
N THR A 152 3.96 13.15 -12.09
CA THR A 152 4.44 13.17 -13.48
C THR A 152 3.68 12.14 -14.30
N THR A 153 2.96 12.59 -15.32
CA THR A 153 2.22 11.71 -16.22
C THR A 153 3.20 10.88 -17.07
N ILE A 154 3.02 9.55 -17.05
CA ILE A 154 3.71 8.63 -17.96
C ILE A 154 2.83 8.41 -19.20
N MET A 155 1.54 8.13 -18.98
CA MET A 155 0.56 7.88 -20.03
C MET A 155 -0.77 8.52 -19.64
N ALA A 156 -1.25 9.44 -20.48
CA ALA A 156 -2.47 10.22 -20.23
C ALA A 156 -3.77 9.43 -20.49
N ASP A 157 -3.68 8.27 -21.13
CA ASP A 157 -4.80 7.36 -21.29
C ASP A 157 -4.30 5.93 -21.51
N VAL A 158 -4.45 5.09 -20.49
CA VAL A 158 -4.13 3.66 -20.60
C VAL A 158 -5.27 2.85 -21.24
N THR A 159 -6.48 3.41 -21.38
CA THR A 159 -7.66 2.73 -21.94
C THR A 159 -7.75 2.82 -23.46
N ASN A 160 -6.86 3.57 -24.09
CA ASN A 160 -6.85 3.79 -25.54
C ASN A 160 -8.19 4.33 -26.08
N GLY A 161 -8.81 5.25 -25.33
CA GLY A 161 -10.04 5.96 -25.69
C GLY A 161 -11.34 5.25 -25.33
N GLU A 162 -11.28 4.02 -24.82
CA GLU A 162 -12.47 3.24 -24.43
C GLU A 162 -13.03 3.68 -23.06
N GLY A 163 -12.19 4.34 -22.25
CA GLY A 163 -12.53 4.83 -20.91
C GLY A 163 -12.62 3.71 -19.87
N VAL A 164 -12.84 4.10 -18.60
CA VAL A 164 -13.00 3.13 -17.50
C VAL A 164 -14.46 2.99 -17.09
N ASP A 165 -15.14 1.98 -17.63
CA ASP A 165 -16.48 1.62 -17.15
C ASP A 165 -16.39 0.64 -15.97
N SER A 166 -16.97 1.05 -14.83
CA SER A 166 -17.24 0.21 -13.63
C SER A 166 -16.02 -0.37 -12.92
N LEU A 167 -14.84 0.24 -13.05
CA LEU A 167 -13.64 -0.17 -12.34
C LEU A 167 -13.67 0.25 -10.86
N ALA A 168 -13.14 -0.63 -9.99
CA ALA A 168 -12.90 -0.36 -8.58
C ALA A 168 -11.42 -0.04 -8.36
N SER A 169 -11.02 0.24 -7.12
CA SER A 169 -9.61 0.48 -6.79
C SER A 169 -8.85 -0.80 -6.42
N GLY A 170 -7.51 -0.74 -6.42
CA GLY A 170 -6.62 -1.91 -6.27
C GLY A 170 -6.22 -2.56 -7.60
N LEU A 171 -6.22 -1.79 -8.70
CA LEU A 171 -6.03 -2.30 -10.06
C LEU A 171 -4.60 -2.19 -10.57
N LEU A 172 -3.65 -1.78 -9.74
CA LEU A 172 -2.26 -1.58 -10.11
C LEU A 172 -1.35 -2.52 -9.31
N THR A 173 -0.50 -3.26 -10.01
CA THR A 173 0.60 -4.01 -9.43
C THR A 173 1.77 -4.06 -10.41
N GLY A 174 2.91 -4.61 -10.01
CA GLY A 174 4.05 -4.73 -10.89
C GLY A 174 5.01 -5.84 -10.50
N ASP A 175 5.92 -6.10 -11.41
CA ASP A 175 7.01 -7.05 -11.28
C ASP A 175 8.32 -6.29 -11.51
N GLN A 176 8.92 -5.86 -10.40
CA GLN A 176 10.16 -5.07 -10.39
C GLN A 176 11.34 -5.79 -11.04
N ASN A 177 11.36 -7.12 -11.04
CA ASN A 177 12.48 -7.89 -11.61
C ASN A 177 12.44 -7.93 -13.14
N ASN A 178 11.27 -7.68 -13.73
CA ASN A 178 11.06 -7.72 -15.17
C ASN A 178 10.63 -6.37 -15.76
N ASP A 179 10.61 -5.31 -14.93
CA ASP A 179 10.17 -3.96 -15.30
C ASP A 179 8.78 -3.96 -15.95
N ARG A 180 7.81 -4.60 -15.28
CA ARG A 180 6.43 -4.71 -15.77
C ARG A 180 5.47 -4.13 -14.79
N ILE A 181 4.47 -3.43 -15.31
CA ILE A 181 3.30 -2.99 -14.57
C ILE A 181 2.10 -3.71 -15.14
N PHE A 182 1.27 -4.24 -14.26
CA PHE A 182 -0.05 -4.75 -14.59
C PHE A 182 -1.08 -3.75 -14.08
N ALA A 183 -1.86 -3.20 -15.00
CA ALA A 183 -3.03 -2.39 -14.68
C ALA A 183 -4.25 -3.10 -15.26
N PHE A 184 -5.27 -3.33 -14.43
CA PHE A 184 -6.56 -3.77 -14.96
C PHE A 184 -7.30 -2.54 -15.50
N ILE A 185 -7.54 -2.56 -16.80
CA ILE A 185 -8.22 -1.54 -17.57
C ILE A 185 -9.29 -2.25 -18.40
N ASN A 186 -10.47 -1.63 -18.53
CA ASN A 186 -11.55 -2.12 -19.38
C ASN A 186 -11.36 -1.55 -20.78
#